data_AF-A0A7S4DJ46-F1
#
_entry.id   AF-A0A7S4DJ46-F1
#
_cell.length_a   1.000
_cell.length_b   1.000
_cell.length_c   1.000
_cell.angle_alpha   90.00
_cell.angle_beta   90.00
_cell.angle_gamma   90.00
#
_symmetry.space_group_name_H-M   'P 1'
#
loop_
_entity.id
_entity.type
_entity.pdbx_description
1 polymer ?
#
loop_
_entity_poly.entity_id
_entity_poly.type
_entity_poly.pdbx_seq_one_letter_code
_entity_poly.pdbx_strand_id
1 'polypeptide(L)'
;MEAVLPLFALAAGASAASSGSDPAPFSHQRLELTECGKVEYQGPWTPNGPKGHISLGDFNMCMDNGEPFGGEGSVVQVYECHPLSDDEVNQSWNVTDDGLIIALQEGSRCISADENGQALITSACDQKWDFKDGTFVHQATGKCLTARSPGAVIALPRLNIIPGAIYSQGGSSGGDMAIQFHVAFSKHVSGVCGNDAQPYHCAVTRFPGDFLLPQTNESSVPHCYGCPDGYTVLYDKCKNHPQFVDVGMLPDYPRRVCGDGGKPGCIDDAANIYDDYVYLSRGECRTYIGGAEVNTLAMYGMMTTDPETQLKYIDKCATENVDDDKECMEHVLRNSMEHLLKKPMNPPVPYATSSVKIFDMMPFIEDHNIGFEGTGFAYIPNKCYNTSNACQIMVRFHGCGGNGGVNQNSTMHCYAEANDMIVLYPRIKKNNNCSRTYQNSYEIARGCWDGYGQLSEDYALQSGAHMSTVWRMISQLAGY
;
A
#
# COMPACT_ATOMS: atom_id res chain seq x y z
N MET A 1 50.99 -5.78 -26.60
CA MET A 1 51.45 -7.12 -26.20
C MET A 1 51.52 -7.12 -24.69
N GLU A 2 50.76 -8.05 -24.09
CA GLU A 2 50.75 -8.49 -22.69
C GLU A 2 50.46 -7.46 -21.60
N ALA A 3 49.24 -7.53 -21.06
CA ALA A 3 48.95 -7.18 -19.66
C ALA A 3 47.88 -8.13 -19.11
N VAL A 4 48.41 -9.18 -18.47
CA VAL A 4 47.90 -10.03 -17.38
C VAL A 4 46.48 -9.73 -16.85
N LEU A 5 45.57 -10.71 -17.03
CA LEU A 5 44.33 -10.90 -16.28
C LEU A 5 44.63 -11.33 -14.83
N PRO A 6 43.98 -10.75 -13.81
CA PRO A 6 43.78 -11.43 -12.54
C PRO A 6 42.40 -12.11 -12.50
N LEU A 7 42.43 -13.42 -12.23
CA LEU A 7 41.30 -14.20 -11.73
C LEU A 7 40.76 -13.52 -10.45
N PHE A 8 39.52 -13.03 -10.49
CA PHE A 8 38.75 -12.77 -9.27
C PHE A 8 37.79 -13.93 -9.03
N ALA A 9 37.93 -14.52 -7.85
CA ALA A 9 37.10 -15.60 -7.35
C ALA A 9 35.62 -15.20 -7.31
N LEU A 10 34.75 -16.11 -7.74
CA LEU A 10 33.32 -16.06 -7.44
C LEU A 10 33.15 -16.13 -5.92
N ALA A 11 33.02 -14.98 -5.27
CA ALA A 11 32.30 -14.89 -4.01
C ALA A 11 30.81 -14.84 -4.36
N ALA A 12 30.05 -15.83 -3.90
CA ALA A 12 28.60 -15.83 -3.95
C ALA A 12 28.10 -14.57 -3.25
N GLY A 13 27.70 -13.57 -4.04
CA GLY A 13 27.08 -12.35 -3.57
C GLY A 13 25.73 -12.68 -2.96
N ALA A 14 25.56 -12.27 -1.70
CA ALA A 14 24.32 -12.30 -0.97
C ALA A 14 23.18 -11.71 -1.81
N SER A 15 22.02 -12.36 -1.70
CA SER A 15 20.78 -12.00 -2.39
C SER A 15 20.47 -10.51 -2.25
N ALA A 16 20.17 -9.90 -3.38
CA ALA A 16 19.54 -8.59 -3.47
C ALA A 16 18.35 -8.52 -2.52
N ALA A 17 18.35 -7.53 -1.63
CA ALA A 17 17.16 -7.11 -0.92
C ALA A 17 16.16 -6.64 -1.98
N SER A 18 15.14 -7.45 -2.23
CA SER A 18 13.96 -7.06 -2.99
C SER A 18 13.39 -5.79 -2.37
N SER A 19 13.03 -4.83 -3.21
CA SER A 19 12.16 -3.71 -2.86
C SER A 19 11.01 -4.22 -1.99
N GLY A 20 11.09 -3.91 -0.70
CA GLY A 20 10.24 -4.50 0.32
C GLY A 20 8.79 -4.20 0.03
N SER A 21 8.03 -5.20 -0.38
CA SER A 21 6.61 -5.24 -0.11
C SER A 21 6.45 -5.12 1.41
N ASP A 22 5.86 -4.02 1.88
CA ASP A 22 5.59 -3.87 3.31
C ASP A 22 4.72 -5.04 3.76
N PRO A 23 5.17 -5.84 4.75
CA PRO A 23 4.36 -6.95 5.22
C PRO A 23 3.02 -6.42 5.74
N ALA A 24 1.94 -7.11 5.40
CA ALA A 24 0.62 -6.92 5.96
C ALA A 24 0.72 -6.77 7.49
N PRO A 25 -0.10 -5.90 8.14
CA PRO A 25 -0.30 -6.07 9.56
C PRO A 25 -0.84 -7.49 9.76
N PHE A 26 -0.76 -8.07 10.95
CA PHE A 26 -0.97 -9.50 11.18
C PHE A 26 0.21 -10.42 10.76
N SER A 27 1.16 -9.97 9.93
CA SER A 27 2.34 -10.80 9.62
C SER A 27 3.16 -11.07 10.89
N HIS A 28 3.56 -12.33 11.07
CA HIS A 28 4.24 -12.88 12.25
C HIS A 28 3.44 -12.89 13.56
N GLN A 29 2.12 -12.72 13.48
CA GLN A 29 1.31 -12.74 14.67
C GLN A 29 1.08 -14.15 15.19
N ARG A 30 1.54 -14.43 16.41
CA ARG A 30 1.41 -15.75 17.05
C ARG A 30 -0.04 -16.10 17.37
N LEU A 31 -0.41 -17.35 17.12
CA LEU A 31 -1.71 -17.89 17.49
C LEU A 31 -1.68 -18.44 18.91
N GLU A 32 -2.69 -18.10 19.70
CA GLU A 32 -2.78 -18.49 21.11
C GLU A 32 -4.21 -18.93 21.46
N LEU A 33 -4.33 -19.72 22.54
CA LEU A 33 -5.59 -20.17 23.10
C LEU A 33 -6.15 -19.11 24.04
N THR A 34 -7.30 -18.57 23.68
CA THR A 34 -8.02 -17.60 24.51
C THR A 34 -9.45 -18.04 24.75
N GLU A 35 -10.11 -17.43 25.73
CA GLU A 35 -11.55 -17.64 25.94
C GLU A 35 -12.31 -17.26 24.66
N CYS A 36 -13.16 -18.16 24.18
CA CYS A 36 -14.02 -17.90 23.04
C CYS A 36 -14.88 -16.63 23.31
N GLY A 37 -14.99 -15.76 22.32
CA GLY A 37 -15.62 -14.45 22.37
C GLY A 37 -14.88 -13.34 23.13
N LYS A 38 -13.69 -13.56 23.72
CA LYS A 38 -13.01 -12.54 24.57
C LYS A 38 -11.84 -11.80 23.92
N VAL A 39 -11.42 -12.16 22.72
CA VAL A 39 -10.48 -11.34 21.92
C VAL A 39 -11.21 -10.80 20.70
N GLU A 40 -10.86 -9.58 20.29
CA GLU A 40 -11.58 -8.83 19.24
C GLU A 40 -11.48 -9.46 17.83
N TYR A 41 -10.66 -10.49 17.62
CA TYR A 41 -10.52 -11.18 16.34
C TYR A 41 -10.34 -12.69 16.56
N GLN A 42 -11.37 -13.44 16.18
CA GLN A 42 -11.47 -14.89 16.35
C GLN A 42 -11.89 -15.50 15.02
N GLY A 43 -11.04 -15.38 14.00
CA GLY A 43 -11.52 -15.72 12.66
C GLY A 43 -12.70 -14.83 12.22
N PRO A 44 -13.31 -15.10 11.07
CA PRO A 44 -13.54 -16.45 10.56
C PRO A 44 -12.31 -17.04 9.89
N TRP A 45 -11.87 -18.18 10.42
CA TRP A 45 -10.95 -19.06 9.73
C TRP A 45 -11.70 -19.76 8.60
N THR A 46 -11.14 -19.76 7.40
CA THR A 46 -11.72 -20.47 6.26
C THR A 46 -10.72 -21.50 5.75
N PRO A 47 -10.94 -22.80 6.04
CA PRO A 47 -10.20 -23.88 5.41
C PRO A 47 -10.54 -23.95 3.91
N ASN A 48 -9.57 -23.69 3.05
CA ASN A 48 -9.76 -23.65 1.59
C ASN A 48 -9.58 -25.05 0.97
N GLY A 49 -10.49 -25.97 1.29
CA GLY A 49 -10.50 -27.36 0.82
C GLY A 49 -9.85 -28.36 1.80
N PRO A 50 -9.80 -29.66 1.45
CA PRO A 50 -9.25 -30.71 2.33
C PRO A 50 -7.72 -30.64 2.48
N LYS A 51 -7.03 -29.97 1.55
CA LYS A 51 -5.61 -29.62 1.65
C LYS A 51 -5.46 -28.21 1.12
N GLY A 52 -5.11 -27.26 1.97
CA GLY A 52 -4.97 -25.88 1.54
C GLY A 52 -4.71 -24.91 2.67
N HIS A 53 -4.82 -23.63 2.36
CA HIS A 53 -4.71 -22.59 3.36
C HIS A 53 -5.84 -22.65 4.37
N ILE A 54 -5.51 -22.33 5.63
CA ILE A 54 -6.49 -21.87 6.61
C ILE A 54 -6.36 -20.35 6.65
N SER A 55 -7.27 -19.67 5.96
CA SER A 55 -7.20 -18.22 5.77
C SER A 55 -8.00 -17.47 6.82
N LEU A 56 -7.51 -16.29 7.19
CA LEU A 56 -8.16 -15.30 8.02
C LEU A 56 -8.94 -14.36 7.08
N GLY A 57 -10.25 -14.55 7.02
CA GLY A 57 -11.10 -14.14 5.88
C GLY A 57 -11.05 -12.67 5.46
N ASP A 58 -10.77 -11.74 6.37
CA ASP A 58 -10.88 -10.30 6.10
C ASP A 58 -9.55 -9.63 5.73
N PHE A 59 -8.43 -10.35 5.79
CA PHE A 59 -7.10 -9.72 5.74
C PHE A 59 -6.12 -10.29 4.70
N ASN A 60 -6.53 -11.28 3.88
CA ASN A 60 -5.62 -12.02 2.99
C ASN A 60 -4.42 -12.63 3.75
N MET A 61 -4.69 -13.09 4.96
CA MET A 61 -3.70 -13.71 5.83
C MET A 61 -4.00 -15.19 6.00
N CYS A 62 -2.97 -15.99 6.16
CA CYS A 62 -3.04 -17.43 6.26
C CYS A 62 -2.34 -17.90 7.53
N MET A 63 -2.85 -18.98 8.10
CA MET A 63 -2.14 -19.70 9.14
C MET A 63 -0.83 -20.23 8.56
N ASP A 64 0.25 -19.98 9.28
CA ASP A 64 1.62 -20.20 8.84
C ASP A 64 2.41 -20.83 9.98
N ASN A 65 3.25 -21.82 9.69
CA ASN A 65 4.18 -22.34 10.69
C ASN A 65 5.54 -21.65 10.60
N GLY A 66 5.77 -20.74 11.55
CA GLY A 66 6.93 -19.86 11.57
C GLY A 66 8.22 -20.53 12.02
N GLU A 67 9.19 -19.70 12.43
CA GLU A 67 10.54 -20.16 12.76
C GLU A 67 10.63 -21.01 14.04
N PRO A 68 11.52 -22.03 14.05
CA PRO A 68 12.30 -22.51 12.90
C PRO A 68 11.38 -23.24 11.91
N PHE A 69 11.47 -22.90 10.62
CA PHE A 69 10.49 -23.28 9.60
C PHE A 69 10.07 -24.75 9.69
N GLY A 70 8.83 -24.97 10.12
CA GLY A 70 8.19 -26.27 10.05
C GLY A 70 8.65 -27.37 11.01
N GLY A 71 9.59 -27.07 11.92
CA GLY A 71 10.13 -28.01 12.91
C GLY A 71 9.18 -28.39 14.07
N GLU A 72 9.66 -29.29 14.92
CA GLU A 72 9.04 -29.55 16.22
C GLU A 72 9.16 -28.29 17.10
N GLY A 73 8.06 -27.85 17.69
CA GLY A 73 8.00 -26.66 18.54
C GLY A 73 7.92 -25.33 17.78
N SER A 74 7.77 -25.35 16.45
CA SER A 74 7.61 -24.12 15.67
C SER A 74 6.32 -23.40 16.02
N VAL A 75 6.43 -22.09 16.19
CA VAL A 75 5.28 -21.25 16.55
C VAL A 75 4.32 -21.15 15.38
N VAL A 76 3.04 -21.42 15.62
CA VAL A 76 1.99 -21.13 14.63
C VAL A 76 1.68 -19.65 14.69
N GLN A 77 1.73 -19.02 13.53
CA GLN A 77 1.52 -17.60 13.35
C GLN A 77 0.54 -17.33 12.20
N VAL A 78 0.25 -16.06 12.00
CA VAL A 78 -0.47 -15.54 10.83
C VAL A 78 0.58 -14.89 9.93
N TYR A 79 0.54 -15.22 8.64
CA TYR A 79 1.43 -14.66 7.61
C TYR A 79 0.65 -14.39 6.33
N GLU A 80 1.21 -13.62 5.40
CA GLU A 80 0.54 -13.32 4.14
C GLU A 80 0.25 -14.61 3.37
N CYS A 81 -0.95 -14.74 2.80
CA CYS A 81 -1.27 -15.91 1.99
C CYS A 81 -0.40 -15.97 0.73
N HIS A 82 0.42 -17.02 0.60
CA HIS A 82 1.22 -17.29 -0.59
C HIS A 82 0.52 -18.28 -1.52
N PRO A 83 0.75 -18.27 -2.84
CA PRO A 83 0.29 -19.38 -3.68
C PRO A 83 0.87 -20.70 -3.19
N LEU A 84 0.02 -21.72 -2.98
CA LEU A 84 0.49 -23.07 -2.69
C LEU A 84 1.32 -23.58 -3.88
N SER A 85 2.64 -23.58 -3.74
CA SER A 85 3.59 -24.22 -4.65
C SER A 85 4.24 -25.40 -3.93
N ASP A 86 4.91 -26.28 -4.68
CA ASP A 86 5.65 -27.41 -4.10
C ASP A 86 6.78 -26.96 -3.14
N ASP A 87 7.18 -25.68 -3.19
CA ASP A 87 8.24 -25.08 -2.37
C ASP A 87 7.72 -24.36 -1.10
N GLU A 88 6.44 -23.98 -1.03
CA GLU A 88 5.82 -23.20 0.08
C GLU A 88 4.85 -24.07 0.90
N VAL A 89 5.42 -24.99 1.68
CA VAL A 89 4.71 -26.00 2.47
C VAL A 89 4.26 -25.53 3.87
N ASN A 90 4.68 -24.34 4.29
CA ASN A 90 4.42 -23.73 5.61
C ASN A 90 2.99 -23.24 5.85
N GLN A 91 2.20 -23.06 4.80
CA GLN A 91 0.80 -22.64 4.87
C GLN A 91 -0.18 -23.73 4.39
N SER A 92 0.32 -24.96 4.24
CA SER A 92 -0.43 -26.11 3.77
C SER A 92 -0.96 -26.94 4.93
N TRP A 93 -2.28 -26.88 5.14
CA TRP A 93 -2.94 -27.57 6.25
C TRP A 93 -3.97 -28.58 5.76
N ASN A 94 -4.17 -29.62 6.56
CA ASN A 94 -5.27 -30.58 6.42
C ASN A 94 -6.00 -30.68 7.76
N VAL A 95 -7.29 -30.35 7.77
CA VAL A 95 -8.15 -30.52 8.94
C VAL A 95 -8.87 -31.85 8.80
N THR A 96 -8.61 -32.79 9.71
CA THR A 96 -9.22 -34.11 9.66
C THR A 96 -10.63 -34.11 10.27
N ASP A 97 -11.45 -35.09 9.88
CA ASP A 97 -12.81 -35.27 10.42
C ASP A 97 -12.81 -35.48 11.95
N ASP A 98 -11.72 -36.02 12.50
CA ASP A 98 -11.57 -36.28 13.93
C ASP A 98 -10.90 -35.13 14.71
N GLY A 99 -10.68 -33.99 14.04
CA GLY A 99 -10.31 -32.70 14.65
C GLY A 99 -8.81 -32.39 14.71
N LEU A 100 -7.95 -33.12 14.00
CA LEU A 100 -6.53 -32.76 13.91
C LEU A 100 -6.32 -31.69 12.84
N ILE A 101 -5.45 -30.72 13.12
CA ILE A 101 -4.99 -29.74 12.13
C ILE A 101 -3.54 -30.09 11.79
N ILE A 102 -3.33 -30.68 10.63
CA ILE A 102 -2.05 -31.28 10.20
C ILE A 102 -1.32 -30.33 9.25
N ALA A 103 -0.09 -29.97 9.56
CA ALA A 103 0.85 -29.33 8.65
C ALA A 103 1.40 -30.37 7.65
N LEU A 104 1.26 -30.08 6.35
CA LEU A 104 1.57 -31.02 5.26
C LEU A 104 3.05 -31.08 4.83
N GLN A 105 3.96 -30.61 5.68
CA GLN A 105 5.41 -30.64 5.45
C GLN A 105 6.01 -32.05 5.59
N GLU A 106 7.29 -32.20 5.24
CA GLU A 106 8.05 -33.44 5.47
C GLU A 106 7.95 -33.88 6.94
N GLY A 107 7.18 -34.95 7.18
CA GLY A 107 7.00 -35.55 8.51
C GLY A 107 5.64 -35.37 9.17
N SER A 108 4.65 -34.70 8.54
CA SER A 108 3.25 -34.58 9.00
C SER A 108 3.08 -34.34 10.51
N ARG A 109 3.09 -33.07 10.93
CA ARG A 109 2.94 -32.64 12.33
C ARG A 109 1.60 -31.96 12.56
N CYS A 110 1.15 -31.86 13.81
CA CYS A 110 -0.14 -31.26 14.15
C CYS A 110 -0.01 -30.00 15.00
N ILE A 111 -1.01 -29.12 14.91
CA ILE A 111 -1.14 -27.98 15.82
C ILE A 111 -1.53 -28.46 17.22
N SER A 112 -0.72 -28.06 18.19
CA SER A 112 -0.95 -28.25 19.63
C SER A 112 -0.76 -26.93 20.37
N ALA A 113 -1.32 -26.83 21.56
CA ALA A 113 -1.10 -25.75 22.52
C ALA A 113 -0.09 -26.17 23.58
N ASP A 114 0.85 -25.29 23.92
CA ASP A 114 1.69 -25.46 25.10
C ASP A 114 0.95 -25.10 26.41
N GLU A 115 1.67 -25.21 27.54
CA GLU A 115 1.14 -24.87 28.87
C GLU A 115 0.72 -23.40 29.03
N ASN A 116 1.27 -22.49 28.22
CA ASN A 116 0.94 -21.07 28.21
C ASN A 116 -0.21 -20.76 27.23
N GLY A 117 -0.67 -21.75 26.48
CA GLY A 117 -1.66 -21.60 25.42
C GLY A 117 -1.09 -21.07 24.11
N GLN A 118 0.23 -21.06 23.92
CA GLN A 118 0.83 -20.75 22.62
C GLN A 118 0.61 -21.92 21.66
N ALA A 119 0.11 -21.66 20.45
CA ALA A 119 -0.03 -22.67 19.42
C ALA A 119 1.33 -22.95 18.77
N LEU A 120 1.67 -24.23 18.67
CA LEU A 120 2.93 -24.77 18.19
C LEU A 120 2.67 -25.99 17.27
N ILE A 121 3.66 -26.35 16.46
CA ILE A 121 3.66 -27.57 15.67
C ILE A 121 4.36 -28.70 16.42
N THR A 122 3.68 -29.84 16.57
CA THR A 122 4.21 -30.98 17.31
C THR A 122 3.98 -32.31 16.60
N SER A 123 4.88 -33.26 16.79
CA SER A 123 4.76 -34.63 16.28
C SER A 123 3.85 -35.53 17.13
N ALA A 124 3.42 -35.06 18.32
CA ALA A 124 2.55 -35.81 19.21
C ALA A 124 1.15 -36.04 18.62
N CYS A 125 0.61 -35.05 17.90
CA CYS A 125 -0.70 -35.13 17.24
C CYS A 125 -1.84 -35.64 18.14
N ASP A 126 -1.84 -35.22 19.40
CA ASP A 126 -2.75 -35.67 20.45
C ASP A 126 -3.81 -34.63 20.85
N GLN A 127 -3.67 -33.40 20.38
CA GLN A 127 -4.62 -32.30 20.63
C GLN A 127 -5.58 -32.10 19.45
N LYS A 128 -6.86 -32.00 19.77
CA LYS A 128 -7.97 -31.96 18.81
C LYS A 128 -8.76 -30.66 18.89
N TRP A 129 -9.34 -30.29 17.76
CA TRP A 129 -9.98 -29.01 17.51
C TRP A 129 -11.36 -29.21 16.86
N ASP A 130 -12.40 -28.67 17.48
CA ASP A 130 -13.71 -28.56 16.86
C ASP A 130 -13.78 -27.28 16.02
N PHE A 131 -14.17 -27.38 14.75
CA PHE A 131 -14.43 -26.21 13.94
C PHE A 131 -15.91 -25.79 14.07
N LYS A 132 -16.17 -24.67 14.75
CA LYS A 132 -17.52 -24.15 15.05
C LYS A 132 -17.57 -22.66 14.77
N ASP A 133 -18.59 -22.22 14.01
CA ASP A 133 -18.84 -20.81 13.70
C ASP A 133 -17.60 -20.05 13.20
N GLY A 134 -16.80 -20.68 12.32
CA GLY A 134 -15.59 -20.08 11.77
C GLY A 134 -14.37 -20.10 12.72
N THR A 135 -14.45 -20.78 13.86
CA THR A 135 -13.39 -20.82 14.87
C THR A 135 -12.97 -22.24 15.20
N PHE A 136 -11.66 -22.47 15.42
CA PHE A 136 -11.14 -23.72 15.98
C PHE A 136 -11.19 -23.68 17.51
N VAL A 137 -11.93 -24.60 18.12
CA VAL A 137 -12.10 -24.74 19.57
C VAL A 137 -11.32 -25.95 20.05
N HIS A 138 -10.34 -25.73 20.93
CA HIS A 138 -9.53 -26.77 21.51
C HIS A 138 -10.38 -27.69 22.41
N GLN A 139 -10.48 -28.98 22.07
CA GLN A 139 -11.42 -29.91 22.73
C GLN A 139 -11.14 -30.07 24.23
N ALA A 140 -9.87 -30.04 24.64
CA ALA A 140 -9.50 -30.26 26.04
C ALA A 140 -9.78 -29.04 26.95
N THR A 141 -9.67 -27.82 26.42
CA THR A 141 -9.79 -26.59 27.24
C THR A 141 -11.05 -25.80 26.97
N GLY A 142 -11.75 -26.07 25.86
CA GLY A 142 -12.87 -25.27 25.38
C GLY A 142 -12.48 -23.87 24.91
N LYS A 143 -11.18 -23.56 24.85
CA LYS A 143 -10.65 -22.27 24.38
C LYS A 143 -10.52 -22.24 22.87
N CYS A 144 -10.54 -21.05 22.29
CA CYS A 144 -10.47 -20.85 20.86
C CYS A 144 -9.03 -20.57 20.41
N LEU A 145 -8.65 -21.07 19.23
CA LEU A 145 -7.41 -20.70 18.55
C LEU A 145 -7.57 -19.31 17.93
N THR A 146 -6.82 -18.36 18.44
CA THR A 146 -7.04 -16.95 18.14
C THR A 146 -5.76 -16.24 17.75
N ALA A 147 -5.88 -15.36 16.75
CA ALA A 147 -4.91 -14.31 16.52
C ALA A 147 -5.31 -13.14 17.41
N ARG A 148 -4.42 -12.69 18.29
CA ARG A 148 -4.64 -11.53 19.18
C ARG A 148 -4.96 -10.23 18.41
N SER A 149 -6.23 -9.94 18.14
CA SER A 149 -6.69 -8.75 17.39
C SER A 149 -5.83 -7.50 17.54
N PRO A 150 -5.53 -6.75 16.46
CA PRO A 150 -4.90 -5.43 16.57
C PRO A 150 -5.83 -4.34 17.14
N GLY A 151 -7.12 -4.65 17.33
CA GLY A 151 -8.14 -3.67 17.69
C GLY A 151 -9.47 -4.01 16.99
N ALA A 152 -10.60 -3.63 17.57
CA ALA A 152 -11.88 -3.64 16.87
C ALA A 152 -11.81 -2.81 15.58
N VAL A 153 -12.55 -3.23 14.54
CA VAL A 153 -12.78 -2.38 13.36
C VAL A 153 -13.52 -1.12 13.83
N ILE A 154 -12.90 0.04 13.67
CA ILE A 154 -13.48 1.31 14.08
C ILE A 154 -14.18 2.00 12.91
N ALA A 155 -15.18 2.82 13.22
CA ALA A 155 -15.56 3.90 12.33
C ALA A 155 -14.43 4.94 12.35
N LEU A 156 -14.07 5.47 11.17
CA LEU A 156 -13.03 6.51 11.08
C LEU A 156 -13.49 7.76 11.86
N PRO A 157 -12.74 8.21 12.88
CA PRO A 157 -13.18 9.29 13.76
C PRO A 157 -13.09 10.64 13.05
N ARG A 158 -13.76 11.66 13.62
CA ARG A 158 -13.50 13.07 13.30
C ARG A 158 -12.48 13.62 14.29
N LEU A 159 -11.44 14.27 13.78
CA LEU A 159 -10.32 14.78 14.56
C LEU A 159 -10.05 16.24 14.18
N ASN A 160 -9.28 16.94 15.01
CA ASN A 160 -8.87 18.31 14.71
C ASN A 160 -7.66 18.27 13.77
N ILE A 161 -7.88 18.52 12.48
CA ILE A 161 -6.84 18.47 11.44
C ILE A 161 -6.44 19.87 11.03
N ILE A 162 -5.13 20.12 10.92
CA ILE A 162 -4.61 21.41 10.49
C ILE A 162 -4.94 21.61 9.01
N PRO A 163 -5.64 22.70 8.62
CA PRO A 163 -5.94 22.97 7.23
C PRO A 163 -4.68 23.07 6.37
N GLY A 164 -4.67 22.39 5.23
CA GLY A 164 -3.51 22.33 4.31
C GLY A 164 -2.40 21.38 4.76
N ALA A 165 -2.47 20.75 5.93
CA ALA A 165 -1.45 19.81 6.41
C ALA A 165 -1.81 18.36 6.06
N ILE A 166 -2.18 18.11 4.81
CA ILE A 166 -2.33 16.77 4.25
C ILE A 166 -1.17 16.54 3.29
N TYR A 167 -0.62 15.33 3.30
CA TYR A 167 0.47 14.91 2.45
C TYR A 167 0.14 13.55 1.85
N SER A 168 0.77 13.23 0.74
CA SER A 168 0.58 11.94 0.08
C SER A 168 1.91 11.22 -0.14
N GLN A 169 1.91 9.90 -0.01
CA GLN A 169 3.07 9.07 -0.25
C GLN A 169 2.65 7.77 -0.93
N GLY A 170 3.47 7.23 -1.81
CA GLY A 170 3.26 5.89 -2.31
C GLY A 170 4.39 5.37 -3.18
N GLY A 171 4.32 4.06 -3.46
CA GLY A 171 5.26 3.36 -4.33
C GLY A 171 4.58 2.67 -5.51
N SER A 172 5.19 2.65 -6.69
CA SER A 172 4.63 2.00 -7.89
C SER A 172 3.27 2.61 -8.27
N SER A 173 2.21 1.81 -8.47
CA SER A 173 0.85 2.36 -8.70
C SER A 173 0.38 3.28 -7.56
N GLY A 174 0.83 3.04 -6.32
CA GLY A 174 0.59 3.96 -5.21
C GLY A 174 1.36 5.27 -5.34
N GLY A 175 2.54 5.25 -5.95
CA GLY A 175 3.30 6.46 -6.29
C GLY A 175 2.59 7.29 -7.36
N ASP A 176 2.08 6.63 -8.40
CA ASP A 176 1.22 7.26 -9.41
C ASP A 176 -0.01 7.91 -8.74
N MET A 177 -0.67 7.18 -7.85
CA MET A 177 -1.83 7.67 -7.09
C MET A 177 -1.46 8.85 -6.18
N ALA A 178 -0.31 8.81 -5.50
CA ALA A 178 0.15 9.90 -4.64
C ALA A 178 0.34 11.19 -5.45
N ILE A 179 1.00 11.12 -6.60
CA ILE A 179 1.18 12.25 -7.52
C ILE A 179 -0.16 12.76 -8.04
N GLN A 180 -1.04 11.86 -8.47
CA GLN A 180 -2.41 12.21 -8.89
C GLN A 180 -3.16 12.94 -7.79
N PHE A 181 -3.12 12.41 -6.57
CA PHE A 181 -3.81 12.95 -5.43
C PHE A 181 -3.30 14.33 -5.03
N HIS A 182 -1.98 14.51 -5.01
CA HIS A 182 -1.34 15.79 -4.77
C HIS A 182 -1.76 16.85 -5.78
N VAL A 183 -1.70 16.55 -7.08
CA VAL A 183 -2.08 17.52 -8.12
C VAL A 183 -3.57 17.83 -8.09
N ALA A 184 -4.43 16.81 -7.94
CA ALA A 184 -5.87 16.99 -7.98
C ALA A 184 -6.41 17.77 -6.77
N PHE A 185 -5.87 17.53 -5.57
CA PHE A 185 -6.32 18.10 -4.30
C PHE A 185 -5.31 19.11 -3.71
N SER A 186 -4.54 19.79 -4.57
CA SER A 186 -3.43 20.67 -4.16
C SER A 186 -3.82 21.81 -3.21
N LYS A 187 -5.11 22.17 -3.13
CA LYS A 187 -5.59 23.14 -2.13
C LYS A 187 -5.45 22.63 -0.69
N HIS A 188 -5.49 21.31 -0.52
CA HIS A 188 -5.50 20.65 0.78
C HIS A 188 -4.25 19.79 1.03
N VAL A 189 -3.61 19.31 -0.05
CA VAL A 189 -2.43 18.45 -0.02
C VAL A 189 -1.19 19.29 -0.36
N SER A 190 -0.30 19.51 0.60
CA SER A 190 0.84 20.44 0.49
C SER A 190 2.20 19.74 0.33
N GLY A 191 2.20 18.55 -0.25
CA GLY A 191 3.43 17.82 -0.50
C GLY A 191 3.21 16.35 -0.84
N VAL A 192 4.22 15.78 -1.49
CA VAL A 192 4.15 14.40 -1.99
C VAL A 192 5.50 13.69 -1.97
N CYS A 193 5.43 12.39 -1.71
CA CYS A 193 6.54 11.45 -1.82
C CYS A 193 6.18 10.34 -2.81
N GLY A 194 6.74 10.38 -4.02
CA GLY A 194 6.50 9.39 -5.08
C GLY A 194 7.70 8.48 -5.27
N ASN A 195 7.53 7.18 -5.07
CA ASN A 195 8.57 6.19 -5.34
C ASN A 195 8.16 5.37 -6.56
N ASP A 196 9.03 5.24 -7.56
CA ASP A 196 8.75 4.50 -8.78
C ASP A 196 7.39 4.94 -9.37
N ALA A 197 7.29 6.21 -9.74
CA ALA A 197 6.05 6.89 -10.04
C ALA A 197 6.13 7.66 -11.35
N GLN A 198 5.04 7.64 -12.12
CA GLN A 198 4.95 8.34 -13.39
C GLN A 198 4.44 9.78 -13.24
N PRO A 199 4.70 10.68 -14.21
CA PRO A 199 4.18 12.03 -14.17
C PRO A 199 2.65 12.05 -14.20
N TYR A 200 2.06 13.09 -13.60
CA TYR A 200 0.61 13.31 -13.58
C TYR A 200 0.01 13.22 -14.99
N HIS A 201 -1.07 12.45 -15.14
CA HIS A 201 -1.81 12.28 -16.39
C HIS A 201 -0.99 11.71 -17.58
N CYS A 202 0.22 11.20 -17.34
CA CYS A 202 1.13 10.77 -18.41
C CYS A 202 0.61 9.55 -19.18
N ALA A 203 0.10 8.53 -18.48
CA ALA A 203 -0.31 7.25 -19.06
C ALA A 203 -1.28 7.39 -20.24
N VAL A 204 -2.26 8.30 -20.11
CA VAL A 204 -3.31 8.51 -21.11
C VAL A 204 -2.99 9.63 -22.10
N THR A 205 -1.96 10.44 -21.87
CA THR A 205 -1.63 11.59 -22.74
C THR A 205 -0.82 11.14 -23.93
N ARG A 206 -1.32 11.31 -25.15
CA ARG A 206 -0.51 11.08 -26.35
C ARG A 206 0.55 12.17 -26.53
N PHE A 207 1.79 11.75 -26.65
CA PHE A 207 2.93 12.60 -26.98
C PHE A 207 3.33 12.47 -28.46
N PRO A 208 4.08 13.43 -29.03
CA PRO A 208 4.52 13.38 -30.42
C PRO A 208 5.32 12.12 -30.78
N GLY A 209 6.07 11.56 -29.82
CA GLY A 209 6.89 10.36 -30.01
C GLY A 209 6.13 9.04 -29.86
N ASP A 210 4.84 9.06 -29.55
CA ASP A 210 4.09 7.84 -29.27
C ASP A 210 3.74 7.03 -30.52
N PHE A 211 3.82 5.70 -30.36
CA PHE A 211 3.20 4.76 -31.27
C PHE A 211 1.70 4.64 -30.99
N LEU A 212 0.90 4.80 -32.03
CA LEU A 212 -0.53 4.54 -31.96
C LEU A 212 -0.81 3.04 -32.16
N LEU A 213 -1.60 2.50 -31.25
CA LEU A 213 -2.08 1.12 -31.27
C LEU A 213 -3.60 1.12 -31.48
N PRO A 214 -4.19 0.14 -32.19
CA PRO A 214 -5.64 -0.01 -32.22
C PRO A 214 -6.18 -0.23 -30.80
N GLN A 215 -7.23 0.49 -30.44
CA GLN A 215 -7.93 0.31 -29.17
C GLN A 215 -8.71 -1.01 -29.22
N THR A 216 -8.49 -1.86 -28.22
CA THR A 216 -9.19 -3.15 -28.06
C THR A 216 -9.64 -3.34 -26.61
N ASN A 217 -10.42 -4.40 -26.35
CA ASN A 217 -10.83 -4.75 -25.00
C ASN A 217 -9.67 -5.24 -24.13
N GLU A 218 -8.52 -5.56 -24.73
CA GLU A 218 -7.29 -5.97 -24.07
C GLU A 218 -6.33 -4.80 -23.80
N SER A 219 -6.68 -3.59 -24.23
CA SER A 219 -5.83 -2.42 -24.06
C SER A 219 -5.86 -1.93 -22.61
N SER A 220 -4.71 -1.88 -21.94
CA SER A 220 -4.63 -1.41 -20.54
C SER A 220 -4.76 0.12 -20.38
N VAL A 221 -4.83 0.87 -21.48
CA VAL A 221 -5.07 2.32 -21.52
C VAL A 221 -6.35 2.56 -22.33
N PRO A 222 -7.54 2.47 -21.71
CA PRO A 222 -8.81 2.51 -22.45
C PRO A 222 -9.20 3.92 -22.92
N HIS A 223 -8.63 4.95 -22.31
CA HIS A 223 -8.82 6.34 -22.70
C HIS A 223 -7.47 6.93 -23.10
N CYS A 224 -7.40 7.55 -24.27
CA CYS A 224 -6.20 8.23 -24.74
C CYS A 224 -6.51 9.67 -25.15
N TYR A 225 -5.96 10.62 -24.40
CA TYR A 225 -6.07 12.04 -24.70
C TYR A 225 -5.17 12.41 -25.89
N GLY A 226 -5.78 12.92 -26.97
CA GLY A 226 -5.07 13.31 -28.20
C GLY A 226 -4.86 12.15 -29.21
N CYS A 227 -5.38 10.96 -28.92
CA CYS A 227 -5.44 9.89 -29.92
C CYS A 227 -6.59 10.11 -30.92
N PRO A 228 -6.44 9.66 -32.19
CA PRO A 228 -7.58 9.53 -33.10
C PRO A 228 -8.56 8.44 -32.61
N ASP A 229 -9.81 8.52 -33.06
CA ASP A 229 -10.85 7.53 -32.72
C ASP A 229 -10.39 6.10 -33.05
N GLY A 230 -10.60 5.19 -32.10
CA GLY A 230 -10.22 3.77 -32.24
C GLY A 230 -8.74 3.48 -32.04
N TYR A 231 -7.94 4.46 -31.56
CA TYR A 231 -6.54 4.28 -31.23
C TYR A 231 -6.23 4.62 -29.78
N THR A 232 -5.14 4.03 -29.29
CA THR A 232 -4.55 4.27 -27.97
C THR A 232 -3.03 4.26 -28.06
N VAL A 233 -2.37 4.34 -26.91
CA VAL A 233 -0.92 4.44 -26.74
C VAL A 233 -0.39 3.19 -26.02
N LEU A 234 0.91 3.01 -26.09
CA LEU A 234 1.59 1.91 -25.43
C LEU A 234 1.41 1.96 -23.90
N TYR A 235 0.96 0.85 -23.33
CA TYR A 235 0.93 0.65 -21.88
C TYR A 235 2.33 0.80 -21.27
N ASP A 236 2.41 1.39 -20.08
CA ASP A 236 3.65 1.69 -19.36
C ASP A 236 4.66 2.62 -20.04
N LYS A 237 4.31 3.29 -21.16
CA LYS A 237 5.23 4.21 -21.86
C LYS A 237 5.93 5.22 -20.95
N CYS A 238 5.25 5.71 -19.91
CA CYS A 238 5.81 6.69 -18.99
C CYS A 238 6.86 6.10 -18.03
N LYS A 239 6.87 4.77 -17.90
CA LYS A 239 7.75 3.99 -17.02
C LYS A 239 8.89 3.35 -17.80
N ASN A 240 8.58 2.75 -18.96
CA ASN A 240 9.54 1.97 -19.75
C ASN A 240 9.94 2.61 -21.10
N HIS A 241 9.34 3.74 -21.48
CA HIS A 241 9.73 4.53 -22.66
C HIS A 241 9.74 6.05 -22.36
N PRO A 242 10.48 6.51 -21.33
CA PRO A 242 10.46 7.90 -20.91
C PRO A 242 10.90 8.88 -22.00
N GLN A 243 11.63 8.42 -23.03
CA GLN A 243 12.00 9.21 -24.19
C GLN A 243 10.80 9.63 -25.07
N PHE A 244 9.63 9.00 -24.91
CA PHE A 244 8.42 9.40 -25.64
C PHE A 244 7.68 10.53 -24.93
N VAL A 245 7.94 10.75 -23.64
CA VAL A 245 7.20 11.69 -22.80
C VAL A 245 7.69 13.12 -23.07
N ASP A 246 6.83 13.94 -23.66
CA ASP A 246 7.01 15.38 -23.70
C ASP A 246 6.46 16.00 -22.41
N VAL A 247 7.34 16.07 -21.40
CA VAL A 247 6.97 16.54 -20.05
C VAL A 247 6.38 17.96 -20.07
N GLY A 248 6.77 18.81 -21.02
CA GLY A 248 6.26 20.17 -21.13
C GLY A 248 4.75 20.25 -21.40
N MET A 249 4.14 19.17 -21.87
CA MET A 249 2.69 19.10 -22.10
C MET A 249 1.88 18.92 -20.81
N LEU A 250 2.48 18.47 -19.71
CA LEU A 250 1.76 18.00 -18.52
C LEU A 250 1.39 19.09 -17.50
N PRO A 251 2.28 20.03 -17.13
CA PRO A 251 2.01 21.02 -16.07
C PRO A 251 0.77 21.89 -16.30
N ASP A 252 0.42 22.15 -17.56
CA ASP A 252 -0.71 22.99 -17.94
C ASP A 252 -2.01 22.19 -18.17
N TYR A 253 -1.96 20.85 -18.10
CA TYR A 253 -3.17 20.03 -18.22
C TYR A 253 -4.27 20.41 -17.21
N PRO A 254 -3.99 20.62 -15.90
CA PRO A 254 -4.99 21.07 -14.94
C PRO A 254 -5.73 22.34 -15.39
N ARG A 255 -4.99 23.33 -15.89
CA ARG A 255 -5.56 24.59 -16.38
C ARG A 255 -6.39 24.41 -17.64
N ARG A 256 -5.94 23.58 -18.59
CA ARG A 256 -6.69 23.34 -19.83
C ARG A 256 -8.03 22.65 -19.61
N VAL A 257 -8.09 21.70 -18.67
CA VAL A 257 -9.31 20.92 -18.43
C VAL A 257 -10.23 21.62 -17.41
N CYS A 258 -9.65 22.13 -16.33
CA CYS A 258 -10.41 22.66 -15.19
C CYS A 258 -10.46 24.19 -15.13
N GLY A 259 -9.67 24.92 -15.92
CA GLY A 259 -9.48 26.38 -15.78
C GLY A 259 -8.57 26.72 -14.59
N ASP A 260 -8.74 27.89 -13.99
CA ASP A 260 -7.98 28.33 -12.80
C ASP A 260 -8.47 27.63 -11.49
N GLY A 261 -8.89 26.37 -11.59
CA GLY A 261 -9.47 25.59 -10.49
C GLY A 261 -10.94 25.92 -10.15
N GLY A 262 -11.47 25.28 -9.10
CA GLY A 262 -12.77 25.63 -8.50
C GLY A 262 -14.02 25.04 -9.15
N LYS A 263 -13.89 24.27 -10.23
CA LYS A 263 -14.98 23.41 -10.73
C LYS A 263 -15.13 22.20 -9.79
N PRO A 264 -16.29 22.00 -9.14
CA PRO A 264 -16.50 20.86 -8.23
C PRO A 264 -16.17 19.53 -8.92
N GLY A 265 -15.36 18.70 -8.27
CA GLY A 265 -14.94 17.40 -8.80
C GLY A 265 -13.83 17.45 -9.86
N CYS A 266 -13.29 18.63 -10.19
CA CYS A 266 -12.22 18.79 -11.17
C CYS A 266 -10.84 18.76 -10.48
N ILE A 267 -9.90 19.62 -10.87
CA ILE A 267 -8.56 19.76 -10.28
C ILE A 267 -8.48 21.14 -9.63
N ASP A 268 -7.80 21.24 -8.49
CA ASP A 268 -7.47 22.51 -7.85
C ASP A 268 -6.51 23.37 -8.70
N ASP A 269 -6.37 24.65 -8.37
CA ASP A 269 -5.42 25.51 -9.07
C ASP A 269 -3.98 24.98 -8.87
N ALA A 270 -3.25 24.78 -9.97
CA ALA A 270 -1.85 24.39 -9.95
C ALA A 270 -0.95 25.39 -9.21
N ALA A 271 -1.41 26.64 -9.01
CA ALA A 271 -0.71 27.62 -8.19
C ALA A 271 -0.54 27.20 -6.73
N ASN A 272 -1.36 26.29 -6.21
CA ASN A 272 -1.18 25.77 -4.84
C ASN A 272 0.11 24.94 -4.70
N ILE A 273 0.63 24.37 -5.80
CA ILE A 273 1.83 23.50 -5.81
C ILE A 273 3.13 24.32 -5.76
N TYR A 274 3.05 25.63 -5.98
CA TYR A 274 4.20 26.51 -6.16
C TYR A 274 5.18 26.49 -4.97
N ASP A 275 4.63 26.29 -3.77
CA ASP A 275 5.36 26.30 -2.50
C ASP A 275 5.51 24.88 -1.89
N ASP A 276 5.04 23.83 -2.58
CA ASP A 276 5.04 22.46 -2.07
C ASP A 276 6.41 21.78 -2.20
N TYR A 277 6.66 20.82 -1.30
CA TYR A 277 7.87 20.01 -1.30
C TYR A 277 7.60 18.61 -1.85
N VAL A 278 8.54 18.13 -2.68
CA VAL A 278 8.39 16.88 -3.41
C VAL A 278 9.63 16.02 -3.20
N TYR A 279 9.42 14.80 -2.72
CA TYR A 279 10.44 13.75 -2.71
C TYR A 279 10.10 12.70 -3.78
N LEU A 280 11.08 12.36 -4.61
CA LEU A 280 10.96 11.32 -5.62
C LEU A 280 12.09 10.31 -5.48
N SER A 281 11.79 9.04 -5.73
CA SER A 281 12.83 8.02 -5.77
C SER A 281 12.56 6.97 -6.85
N ARG A 282 13.64 6.39 -7.36
CA ARG A 282 13.58 5.25 -8.26
C ARG A 282 14.27 4.06 -7.63
N GLY A 283 13.55 2.99 -7.35
CA GLY A 283 14.06 1.75 -6.75
C GLY A 283 13.83 0.49 -7.59
N GLU A 284 12.83 0.48 -8.46
CA GLU A 284 12.57 -0.64 -9.36
C GLU A 284 13.24 -0.37 -10.73
N CYS A 285 14.36 -1.05 -10.96
CA CYS A 285 15.25 -0.70 -12.07
C CYS A 285 14.86 -1.30 -13.42
N ARG A 286 13.90 -2.23 -13.47
CA ARG A 286 13.52 -2.97 -14.69
C ARG A 286 12.32 -2.34 -15.40
N THR A 287 11.35 -1.89 -14.62
CA THR A 287 10.05 -1.36 -15.02
C THR A 287 10.14 0.15 -15.20
N TYR A 288 10.74 0.82 -14.21
CA TYR A 288 11.03 2.24 -14.27
C TYR A 288 12.46 2.35 -14.78
N ILE A 289 12.64 2.68 -16.05
CA ILE A 289 13.99 2.95 -16.58
C ILE A 289 14.40 4.38 -16.24
N GLY A 290 15.69 4.72 -16.30
CA GLY A 290 16.22 5.92 -15.63
C GLY A 290 15.56 7.26 -15.95
N GLY A 291 14.95 7.41 -17.13
CA GLY A 291 14.22 8.63 -17.47
C GLY A 291 12.81 8.75 -16.87
N ALA A 292 12.24 7.67 -16.32
CA ALA A 292 10.84 7.64 -15.87
C ALA A 292 10.59 8.59 -14.71
N GLU A 293 11.30 8.39 -13.59
CA GLU A 293 11.16 9.25 -12.41
C GLU A 293 11.70 10.67 -12.69
N VAL A 294 12.71 10.77 -13.57
CA VAL A 294 13.27 12.07 -13.98
C VAL A 294 12.23 12.91 -14.73
N ASN A 295 11.33 12.30 -15.51
CA ASN A 295 10.23 13.02 -16.14
C ASN A 295 9.25 13.56 -15.09
N THR A 296 9.00 12.82 -14.01
CA THR A 296 8.17 13.26 -12.88
C THR A 296 8.83 14.44 -12.16
N LEU A 297 10.14 14.34 -11.92
CA LEU A 297 10.94 15.43 -11.36
C LEU A 297 10.89 16.68 -12.23
N ALA A 298 11.05 16.53 -13.55
CA ALA A 298 11.00 17.64 -14.50
C ALA A 298 9.62 18.30 -14.55
N MET A 299 8.53 17.53 -14.45
CA MET A 299 7.17 18.06 -14.36
C MET A 299 7.03 18.96 -13.13
N TYR A 300 7.43 18.46 -11.95
CA TYR A 300 7.40 19.27 -10.73
C TYR A 300 8.34 20.47 -10.80
N GLY A 301 9.49 20.37 -11.46
CA GLY A 301 10.39 21.50 -11.69
C GLY A 301 9.78 22.63 -12.52
N MET A 302 8.71 22.36 -13.27
CA MET A 302 7.91 23.37 -13.98
C MET A 302 6.71 23.87 -13.15
N MET A 303 6.37 23.17 -12.06
CA MET A 303 5.22 23.46 -11.21
C MET A 303 5.61 24.10 -9.87
N THR A 304 6.88 24.07 -9.47
CA THR A 304 7.37 24.70 -8.23
C THR A 304 8.15 25.98 -8.52
N THR A 305 8.28 26.86 -7.52
CA THR A 305 8.92 28.18 -7.69
C THR A 305 10.42 28.19 -7.41
N ASP A 306 10.88 27.29 -6.56
CA ASP A 306 12.28 27.05 -6.21
C ASP A 306 12.63 25.56 -6.27
N PRO A 307 12.75 24.97 -7.49
CA PRO A 307 12.99 23.55 -7.66
C PRO A 307 14.27 23.04 -6.98
N GLU A 308 15.29 23.88 -6.78
CA GLU A 308 16.56 23.48 -6.16
C GLU A 308 16.39 23.11 -4.68
N THR A 309 15.45 23.75 -3.98
CA THR A 309 15.18 23.48 -2.56
C THR A 309 13.97 22.59 -2.35
N GLN A 310 12.97 22.71 -3.22
CA GLN A 310 11.68 22.02 -3.08
C GLN A 310 11.71 20.58 -3.57
N LEU A 311 12.56 20.26 -4.55
CA LEU A 311 12.60 18.93 -5.15
C LEU A 311 13.82 18.15 -4.68
N LYS A 312 13.58 16.91 -4.26
CA LYS A 312 14.62 15.95 -3.94
C LYS A 312 14.38 14.66 -4.70
N TYR A 313 15.40 14.21 -5.43
CA TYR A 313 15.36 12.97 -6.20
C TYR A 313 16.53 12.06 -5.85
N ILE A 314 16.24 10.77 -5.68
CA ILE A 314 17.24 9.74 -5.44
C ILE A 314 17.04 8.56 -6.41
N ASP A 315 18.06 8.28 -7.23
CA ASP A 315 18.10 7.05 -8.05
C ASP A 315 18.80 5.92 -7.30
N LYS A 316 18.01 5.07 -6.64
CA LYS A 316 18.50 3.90 -5.87
C LYS A 316 18.97 2.77 -6.79
N CYS A 317 18.77 2.85 -8.11
CA CYS A 317 19.42 1.95 -9.04
C CYS A 317 20.91 2.26 -9.24
N ALA A 318 21.34 3.47 -8.82
CA ALA A 318 22.73 3.92 -8.90
C ALA A 318 23.42 3.97 -7.51
N THR A 319 22.66 3.84 -6.41
CA THR A 319 23.15 3.95 -5.04
C THR A 319 22.48 2.91 -4.13
N GLU A 320 23.23 2.27 -3.23
CA GLU A 320 22.65 1.29 -2.29
C GLU A 320 22.11 1.95 -1.00
N ASN A 321 21.02 1.38 -0.46
CA ASN A 321 20.43 1.60 0.88
C ASN A 321 19.93 3.02 1.22
N VAL A 322 18.71 3.34 0.76
CA VAL A 322 17.98 4.55 1.17
C VAL A 322 16.62 4.16 1.77
N ASP A 323 16.30 4.75 2.92
CA ASP A 323 14.98 4.64 3.56
C ASP A 323 14.08 5.76 3.03
N ASP A 324 13.18 5.45 2.10
CA ASP A 324 12.30 6.44 1.48
C ASP A 324 11.33 7.08 2.47
N ASP A 325 10.88 6.35 3.50
CA ASP A 325 10.01 6.92 4.52
C ASP A 325 10.78 8.00 5.29
N LYS A 326 12.04 7.73 5.66
CA LYS A 326 12.91 8.74 6.29
C LYS A 326 13.12 9.95 5.38
N GLU A 327 13.53 9.72 4.13
CA GLU A 327 13.85 10.81 3.21
C GLU A 327 12.61 11.65 2.86
N CYS A 328 11.45 11.00 2.72
CA CYS A 328 10.15 11.65 2.59
C CYS A 328 9.85 12.57 3.79
N MET A 329 10.00 12.06 5.02
CA MET A 329 9.69 12.83 6.22
C MET A 329 10.67 13.99 6.45
N GLU A 330 11.97 13.75 6.27
CA GLU A 330 12.99 14.78 6.44
C GLU A 330 12.98 15.85 5.35
N HIS A 331 12.44 15.56 4.15
CA HIS A 331 12.33 16.52 3.07
C HIS A 331 10.96 17.18 2.99
N VAL A 332 9.89 16.40 2.87
CA VAL A 332 8.54 16.94 2.65
C VAL A 332 7.92 17.43 3.95
N LEU A 333 7.84 16.57 4.99
CA LEU A 333 7.21 16.97 6.24
C LEU A 333 8.00 18.09 6.92
N ARG A 334 9.33 17.96 7.05
CA ARG A 334 10.15 18.98 7.74
C ARG A 334 9.92 20.38 7.18
N ASN A 335 10.02 20.52 5.87
CA ASN A 335 9.87 21.82 5.22
C ASN A 335 8.42 22.32 5.34
N SER A 336 7.43 21.44 5.18
CA SER A 336 6.03 21.81 5.39
C SER A 336 5.77 22.28 6.83
N MET A 337 6.34 21.62 7.85
CA MET A 337 6.21 22.07 9.24
C MET A 337 6.88 23.43 9.48
N GLU A 338 8.03 23.69 8.87
CA GLU A 338 8.72 24.97 8.99
C GLU A 338 7.95 26.11 8.30
N HIS A 339 7.45 25.86 7.08
CA HIS A 339 6.79 26.88 6.26
C HIS A 339 5.31 27.08 6.62
N LEU A 340 4.54 25.99 6.80
CA LEU A 340 3.11 26.04 7.12
C LEU A 340 2.88 26.24 8.63
N LEU A 341 3.53 25.42 9.47
CA LEU A 341 3.24 25.37 10.92
C LEU A 341 4.13 26.28 11.76
N LYS A 342 5.19 26.86 11.17
CA LYS A 342 6.21 27.68 11.85
C LYS A 342 6.83 26.95 13.04
N LYS A 343 7.05 25.64 12.91
CA LYS A 343 7.63 24.76 13.94
C LYS A 343 8.67 23.82 13.34
N PRO A 344 9.78 23.55 14.05
CA PRO A 344 10.73 22.54 13.63
C PRO A 344 10.13 21.12 13.74
N MET A 345 10.55 20.22 12.87
CA MET A 345 10.21 18.80 12.96
C MET A 345 10.94 18.15 14.14
N ASN A 346 10.23 17.33 14.91
CA ASN A 346 10.81 16.51 15.96
C ASN A 346 11.47 15.24 15.38
N PRO A 347 12.58 14.78 15.96
CA PRO A 347 13.18 13.50 15.57
C PRO A 347 12.23 12.32 15.87
N PRO A 348 12.34 11.19 15.14
CA PRO A 348 11.44 10.06 15.30
C PRO A 348 11.54 9.45 16.71
N VAL A 349 10.42 9.00 17.26
CA VAL A 349 10.32 8.35 18.57
C VAL A 349 9.66 6.98 18.44
N PRO A 350 9.86 6.03 19.38
CA PRO A 350 9.12 4.78 19.36
C PRO A 350 7.61 5.03 19.37
N TYR A 351 6.88 4.38 18.46
CA TYR A 351 5.43 4.54 18.34
C TYR A 351 4.68 3.46 19.12
N ALA A 352 3.45 3.77 19.52
CA ALA A 352 2.58 2.77 20.15
C ALA A 352 1.90 1.89 19.08
N THR A 353 2.17 0.59 19.08
CA THR A 353 1.51 -0.36 18.16
C THR A 353 -0.01 -0.40 18.33
N SER A 354 -0.51 -0.12 19.53
CA SER A 354 -1.95 0.02 19.80
C SER A 354 -2.60 1.24 19.13
N SER A 355 -1.81 2.18 18.60
CA SER A 355 -2.30 3.32 17.81
C SER A 355 -2.54 2.97 16.34
N VAL A 356 -2.11 1.78 15.88
CA VAL A 356 -2.53 1.24 14.58
C VAL A 356 -3.95 0.72 14.70
N LYS A 357 -4.85 1.26 13.88
CA LYS A 357 -6.28 0.97 13.86
C LYS A 357 -6.67 0.33 12.54
N ILE A 358 -7.63 -0.57 12.60
CA ILE A 358 -8.36 -1.06 11.44
C ILE A 358 -9.63 -0.22 11.36
N PHE A 359 -9.96 0.33 10.20
CA PHE A 359 -11.19 1.08 10.01
C PHE A 359 -12.05 0.52 8.89
N ASP A 360 -13.36 0.67 9.05
CA ASP A 360 -14.35 0.30 8.04
C ASP A 360 -14.31 1.31 6.87
N MET A 361 -13.97 0.81 5.69
CA MET A 361 -13.91 1.61 4.46
C MET A 361 -15.25 1.65 3.72
N MET A 362 -16.17 0.72 4.01
CA MET A 362 -17.43 0.56 3.29
C MET A 362 -18.28 1.85 3.22
N PRO A 363 -18.39 2.67 4.28
CA PRO A 363 -19.16 3.91 4.21
C PRO A 363 -18.65 4.95 3.21
N PHE A 364 -17.41 4.80 2.73
CA PHE A 364 -16.77 5.73 1.81
C PHE A 364 -16.75 5.23 0.36
N ILE A 365 -17.20 4.00 0.11
CA ILE A 365 -17.19 3.36 -1.21
C ILE A 365 -18.60 3.44 -1.80
N GLU A 366 -18.78 4.21 -2.87
CA GLU A 366 -20.06 4.30 -3.58
C GLU A 366 -20.20 3.23 -4.67
N ASP A 367 -19.13 2.96 -5.43
CA ASP A 367 -19.09 1.84 -6.38
C ASP A 367 -18.25 0.71 -5.79
N HIS A 368 -18.90 -0.41 -5.47
CA HIS A 368 -18.25 -1.59 -4.92
C HIS A 368 -17.49 -2.44 -5.96
N ASN A 369 -17.40 -2.01 -7.22
CA ASN A 369 -16.63 -2.67 -8.28
C ASN A 369 -15.35 -1.88 -8.65
N ILE A 370 -14.82 -1.04 -7.76
CA ILE A 370 -13.57 -0.31 -7.99
C ILE A 370 -12.38 -0.91 -7.22
N GLY A 371 -12.53 -2.13 -6.69
CA GLY A 371 -11.39 -2.89 -6.17
C GLY A 371 -10.97 -2.60 -4.73
N PHE A 372 -11.58 -1.63 -4.04
CA PHE A 372 -11.32 -1.40 -2.62
C PHE A 372 -11.58 -2.65 -1.75
N GLU A 373 -10.78 -2.79 -0.69
CA GLU A 373 -11.11 -3.67 0.42
C GLU A 373 -12.18 -3.03 1.33
N GLY A 374 -12.94 -3.87 2.05
CA GLY A 374 -13.91 -3.39 3.04
C GLY A 374 -13.26 -2.73 4.26
N THR A 375 -11.97 -2.98 4.50
CA THR A 375 -11.21 -2.42 5.62
C THR A 375 -9.87 -1.84 5.19
N GLY A 376 -9.42 -0.83 5.92
CA GLY A 376 -8.12 -0.18 5.76
C GLY A 376 -7.44 0.02 7.10
N PHE A 377 -6.25 0.62 7.09
CA PHE A 377 -5.52 0.92 8.33
C PHE A 377 -5.30 2.40 8.53
N ALA A 378 -5.21 2.80 9.79
CA ALA A 378 -4.80 4.14 10.17
C ALA A 378 -3.91 4.08 11.40
N TYR A 379 -2.73 4.69 11.36
CA TYR A 379 -1.99 4.98 12.58
C TYR A 379 -2.44 6.35 13.11
N ILE A 380 -3.04 6.36 14.29
CA ILE A 380 -3.60 7.57 14.92
C ILE A 380 -2.95 7.75 16.30
N PRO A 381 -2.01 8.68 16.47
CA PRO A 381 -1.43 9.00 17.78
C PRO A 381 -2.52 9.30 18.81
N ASN A 382 -2.35 8.84 20.04
CA ASN A 382 -3.32 9.08 21.13
C ASN A 382 -3.60 10.58 21.34
N LYS A 383 -2.61 11.43 21.09
CA LYS A 383 -2.74 12.89 21.19
C LYS A 383 -3.76 13.47 20.20
N CYS A 384 -3.96 12.86 19.03
CA CYS A 384 -4.89 13.35 18.02
C CYS A 384 -6.37 13.15 18.40
N TYR A 385 -6.66 12.25 19.35
CA TYR A 385 -8.01 12.12 19.91
C TYR A 385 -8.40 13.29 20.84
N ASN A 386 -7.42 14.07 21.30
CA ASN A 386 -7.70 15.29 22.04
C ASN A 386 -8.04 16.42 21.06
N THR A 387 -9.28 16.92 21.11
CA THR A 387 -9.77 18.00 20.24
C THR A 387 -8.99 19.32 20.37
N SER A 388 -8.24 19.51 21.46
CA SER A 388 -7.35 20.67 21.63
C SER A 388 -6.01 20.53 20.89
N ASN A 389 -5.67 19.33 20.40
CA ASN A 389 -4.47 19.10 19.61
C ASN A 389 -4.82 19.04 18.12
N ALA A 390 -4.16 19.86 17.31
CA ALA A 390 -4.33 19.84 15.87
C ALA A 390 -3.29 18.91 15.24
N CYS A 391 -3.72 17.96 14.42
CA CYS A 391 -2.88 16.96 13.80
C CYS A 391 -2.79 17.13 12.27
N GLN A 392 -1.80 16.46 11.69
CA GLN A 392 -1.56 16.40 10.25
C GLN A 392 -2.00 15.05 9.70
N ILE A 393 -2.11 14.89 8.37
CA ILE A 393 -2.40 13.60 7.73
C ILE A 393 -1.36 13.29 6.65
N MET A 394 -0.78 12.11 6.70
CA MET A 394 -0.08 11.48 5.58
C MET A 394 -0.97 10.35 5.03
N VAL A 395 -1.30 10.38 3.75
CA VAL A 395 -2.02 9.28 3.08
C VAL A 395 -1.01 8.42 2.34
N ARG A 396 -0.93 7.15 2.70
CA ARG A 396 0.01 6.17 2.16
C ARG A 396 -0.68 5.20 1.22
N PHE A 397 -0.32 5.27 -0.05
CA PHE A 397 -0.83 4.41 -1.12
C PHE A 397 0.14 3.26 -1.38
N HIS A 398 -0.33 2.04 -1.21
CA HIS A 398 0.47 0.84 -1.48
C HIS A 398 0.65 0.59 -2.99
N GLY A 399 1.67 -0.17 -3.36
CA GLY A 399 1.89 -0.62 -4.73
C GLY A 399 0.95 -1.75 -5.17
N CYS A 400 1.14 -2.25 -6.39
CA CYS A 400 0.36 -3.37 -6.91
C CYS A 400 0.52 -4.66 -6.09
N GLY A 401 -0.50 -5.52 -6.10
CA GLY A 401 -0.47 -6.84 -5.45
C GLY A 401 -1.50 -7.01 -4.32
N GLY A 402 -2.12 -5.92 -3.87
CA GLY A 402 -3.16 -5.93 -2.85
C GLY A 402 -2.68 -5.99 -1.40
N ASN A 403 -1.36 -5.96 -1.17
CA ASN A 403 -0.75 -5.94 0.15
C ASN A 403 -0.56 -4.47 0.60
N GLY A 404 -1.65 -3.86 1.06
CA GLY A 404 -1.67 -2.50 1.62
C GLY A 404 -1.37 -2.48 3.12
N GLY A 405 -0.29 -3.16 3.49
CA GLY A 405 0.02 -3.49 4.86
C GLY A 405 0.53 -2.33 5.73
N VAL A 406 0.65 -2.58 7.04
CA VAL A 406 1.27 -1.69 8.01
C VAL A 406 2.35 -2.49 8.72
N ASN A 407 3.60 -2.07 8.54
CA ASN A 407 4.76 -2.75 9.11
C ASN A 407 4.86 -2.49 10.63
N GLN A 408 5.21 -3.53 11.40
CA GLN A 408 5.48 -3.44 12.84
C GLN A 408 6.75 -2.65 13.20
N ASN A 409 7.60 -2.31 12.23
CA ASN A 409 8.77 -1.44 12.38
C ASN A 409 8.73 -0.29 11.36
N SER A 410 7.65 0.49 11.36
CA SER A 410 7.48 1.60 10.42
C SER A 410 8.28 2.84 10.83
N THR A 411 9.28 3.23 10.02
CA THR A 411 9.96 4.53 10.11
C THR A 411 8.95 5.69 10.07
N MET A 412 7.97 5.60 9.16
CA MET A 412 6.88 6.56 9.03
C MET A 412 6.12 6.76 10.35
N HIS A 413 5.75 5.69 11.06
CA HIS A 413 5.05 5.80 12.34
C HIS A 413 5.89 6.46 13.43
N CYS A 414 7.20 6.20 13.47
CA CYS A 414 8.08 6.82 14.46
C CYS A 414 8.13 8.35 14.28
N TYR A 415 8.15 8.83 13.03
CA TYR A 415 8.01 10.25 12.74
C TYR A 415 6.61 10.76 13.06
N ALA A 416 5.57 9.98 12.76
CA ALA A 416 4.19 10.36 12.98
C ALA A 416 3.85 10.54 14.48
N GLU A 417 4.35 9.65 15.34
CA GLU A 417 4.23 9.75 16.82
C GLU A 417 4.90 11.04 17.34
N ALA A 418 6.05 11.40 16.78
CA ALA A 418 6.83 12.56 17.20
C ALA A 418 6.21 13.89 16.73
N ASN A 419 5.43 13.89 15.66
CA ASN A 419 5.01 15.10 14.94
C ASN A 419 3.49 15.26 14.80
N ASP A 420 2.72 14.60 15.68
CA ASP A 420 1.26 14.71 15.74
C ASP A 420 0.61 14.46 14.36
N MET A 421 1.06 13.41 13.68
CA MET A 421 0.62 13.08 12.33
C MET A 421 -0.12 11.75 12.33
N ILE A 422 -1.24 11.73 11.61
CA ILE A 422 -2.00 10.52 11.32
C ILE A 422 -1.44 9.94 10.02
N VAL A 423 -1.34 8.61 9.93
CA VAL A 423 -1.02 7.94 8.66
C VAL A 423 -2.21 7.09 8.24
N LEU A 424 -2.84 7.44 7.12
CA LEU A 424 -3.99 6.74 6.55
C LEU A 424 -3.52 5.78 5.45
N TYR A 425 -3.97 4.52 5.50
CA TYR A 425 -3.64 3.46 4.54
C TYR A 425 -4.91 2.90 3.89
N PRO A 426 -5.44 3.57 2.86
CA PRO A 426 -6.50 3.01 2.03
C PRO A 426 -6.00 1.77 1.28
N ARG A 427 -6.90 0.82 0.97
CA ARG A 427 -6.51 -0.46 0.36
C ARG A 427 -7.33 -0.85 -0.87
N ILE A 428 -6.65 -1.18 -1.95
CA ILE A 428 -7.19 -1.95 -3.08
C ILE A 428 -6.79 -3.41 -2.89
N LYS A 429 -7.73 -4.35 -3.00
CA LYS A 429 -7.44 -5.79 -2.86
C LYS A 429 -7.21 -6.45 -4.21
N LYS A 430 -6.40 -7.50 -4.22
CA LYS A 430 -6.26 -8.41 -5.37
C LYS A 430 -7.52 -9.29 -5.50
N ASN A 431 -7.74 -9.86 -6.69
CA ASN A 431 -8.87 -10.76 -6.97
C ASN A 431 -10.24 -10.12 -6.67
N ASN A 432 -10.32 -8.81 -6.86
CA ASN A 432 -11.56 -8.07 -6.69
C ASN A 432 -12.51 -8.28 -7.89
N ASN A 433 -13.67 -7.66 -7.82
CA ASN A 433 -14.77 -7.75 -8.77
C ASN A 433 -14.76 -6.65 -9.85
N CYS A 434 -13.67 -5.87 -10.00
CA CYS A 434 -13.71 -4.69 -10.88
C CYS A 434 -14.03 -5.01 -12.34
N SER A 435 -13.53 -6.14 -12.84
CA SER A 435 -13.74 -6.61 -14.21
C SER A 435 -15.21 -6.95 -14.53
N ARG A 436 -16.10 -7.00 -13.53
CA ARG A 436 -17.54 -7.14 -13.76
C ARG A 436 -18.16 -5.90 -14.39
N THR A 437 -17.61 -4.72 -14.08
CA THR A 437 -18.12 -3.43 -14.56
C THR A 437 -17.17 -2.82 -15.58
N TYR A 438 -15.86 -2.92 -15.36
CA TYR A 438 -14.83 -2.26 -16.13
C TYR A 438 -13.99 -3.29 -16.92
N GLN A 439 -14.20 -3.41 -18.23
CA GLN A 439 -13.59 -4.50 -19.01
C GLN A 439 -12.06 -4.42 -19.08
N ASN A 440 -11.49 -3.20 -19.14
CA ASN A 440 -10.06 -2.96 -19.26
C ASN A 440 -9.34 -2.83 -17.90
N SER A 441 -9.98 -3.15 -16.78
CA SER A 441 -9.46 -2.87 -15.43
C SER A 441 -8.43 -3.88 -14.91
N TYR A 442 -7.49 -4.28 -15.78
CA TYR A 442 -6.48 -5.29 -15.51
C TYR A 442 -5.57 -4.95 -14.32
N GLU A 443 -5.18 -3.69 -14.17
CA GLU A 443 -4.30 -3.27 -13.08
C GLU A 443 -5.06 -3.24 -11.76
N ILE A 444 -6.29 -2.72 -11.77
CA ILE A 444 -7.14 -2.73 -10.57
C ILE A 444 -7.40 -4.18 -10.13
N ALA A 445 -7.66 -5.11 -11.05
CA ALA A 445 -7.86 -6.53 -10.72
C ALA A 445 -6.63 -7.17 -10.03
N ARG A 446 -5.43 -6.65 -10.30
CA ARG A 446 -4.17 -7.05 -9.66
C ARG A 446 -3.93 -6.37 -8.31
N GLY A 447 -4.85 -5.52 -7.85
CA GLY A 447 -4.72 -4.78 -6.60
C GLY A 447 -3.86 -3.52 -6.73
N CYS A 448 -3.87 -2.87 -7.90
CA CYS A 448 -3.20 -1.58 -8.13
C CYS A 448 -4.18 -0.41 -8.01
N TRP A 449 -3.65 0.78 -7.77
CA TRP A 449 -4.39 2.02 -7.97
C TRP A 449 -4.58 2.32 -9.46
N ASP A 450 -5.62 3.06 -9.80
CA ASP A 450 -5.92 3.45 -11.18
C ASP A 450 -4.97 4.58 -11.62
N GLY A 451 -3.92 4.20 -12.36
CA GLY A 451 -2.97 5.12 -12.99
C GLY A 451 -3.11 5.22 -14.51
N TYR A 452 -4.11 4.55 -15.11
CA TYR A 452 -4.23 4.40 -16.57
C TYR A 452 -5.62 4.73 -17.12
N GLY A 453 -6.51 5.29 -16.29
CA GLY A 453 -7.88 5.58 -16.70
C GLY A 453 -8.75 4.33 -16.83
N GLN A 454 -8.46 3.27 -16.10
CA GLN A 454 -9.13 1.98 -16.27
C GLN A 454 -10.54 1.93 -15.66
N LEU A 455 -10.84 2.82 -14.72
CA LEU A 455 -12.20 2.97 -14.16
C LEU A 455 -12.98 4.07 -14.88
N SER A 456 -12.32 5.12 -15.36
CA SER A 456 -12.94 6.22 -16.11
C SER A 456 -11.88 7.18 -16.68
N GLU A 457 -12.28 8.07 -17.59
CA GLU A 457 -11.44 9.20 -18.04
C GLU A 457 -11.09 10.19 -16.90
N ASP A 458 -11.92 10.22 -15.85
CA ASP A 458 -11.78 11.09 -14.68
C ASP A 458 -10.74 10.59 -13.65
N TYR A 459 -9.99 9.52 -13.93
CA TYR A 459 -9.13 8.84 -12.94
C TYR A 459 -8.14 9.76 -12.21
N ALA A 460 -7.71 10.84 -12.86
CA ALA A 460 -6.78 11.83 -12.32
C ALA A 460 -7.46 13.11 -11.79
N LEU A 461 -8.80 13.18 -11.82
CA LEU A 461 -9.60 14.29 -11.29
C LEU A 461 -10.07 13.96 -9.86
N GLN A 462 -10.53 14.98 -9.12
CA GLN A 462 -11.14 14.76 -7.79
C GLN A 462 -12.39 13.86 -7.88
N SER A 463 -13.12 13.87 -9.00
CA SER A 463 -14.28 12.99 -9.28
C SER A 463 -13.91 11.54 -9.53
N GLY A 464 -12.64 11.23 -9.82
CA GLY A 464 -12.18 9.87 -10.07
C GLY A 464 -12.57 8.91 -8.94
N ALA A 465 -12.92 7.67 -9.27
CA ALA A 465 -13.55 6.76 -8.30
C ALA A 465 -12.65 6.44 -7.09
N HIS A 466 -11.35 6.20 -7.31
CA HIS A 466 -10.39 6.05 -6.22
C HIS A 466 -10.14 7.37 -5.48
N MET A 467 -10.01 8.48 -6.23
CA MET A 467 -9.71 9.82 -5.72
C MET A 467 -10.78 10.30 -4.74
N SER A 468 -12.03 10.30 -5.19
CA SER A 468 -13.19 10.70 -4.39
C SER A 468 -13.41 9.81 -3.17
N THR A 469 -13.20 8.49 -3.29
CA THR A 469 -13.34 7.55 -2.17
C THR A 469 -12.31 7.82 -1.06
N VAL A 470 -11.06 8.04 -1.42
CA VAL A 470 -10.01 8.38 -0.45
C VAL A 470 -10.27 9.77 0.15
N TRP A 471 -10.70 10.72 -0.67
CA TRP A 471 -11.07 12.05 -0.20
C TRP A 471 -12.21 12.03 0.82
N ARG A 472 -13.20 11.14 0.68
CA ARG A 472 -14.27 10.94 1.68
C ARG A 472 -13.71 10.47 3.04
N MET A 473 -12.69 9.61 3.04
CA MET A 473 -12.01 9.17 4.28
C MET A 473 -11.28 10.34 4.95
N ILE A 474 -10.53 11.12 4.17
CA ILE A 474 -9.83 12.31 4.68
C ILE A 474 -10.83 13.35 5.19
N SER A 475 -11.92 13.59 4.46
CA SER A 475 -12.98 14.52 4.85
C SER A 475 -13.63 14.10 6.17
N GLN A 476 -13.82 12.80 6.38
CA GLN A 476 -14.29 12.28 7.66
C GLN A 476 -13.26 12.49 8.79
N LEU A 477 -11.96 12.33 8.54
CA LEU A 477 -10.93 12.63 9.55
C LEU A 477 -10.87 14.12 9.88
N ALA A 478 -10.92 14.98 8.87
CA ALA A 478 -10.76 16.43 9.00
C ALA A 478 -12.05 17.17 9.40
N GLY A 479 -13.21 16.54 9.25
CA GLY A 479 -14.51 17.16 9.51
C GLY A 479 -14.92 18.21 8.46
N TYR A 480 -14.53 18.00 7.20
CA TYR A 480 -14.94 18.84 6.07
C TYR A 480 -16.42 18.70 5.69
#